data_AF-A0A7X5N431-F1
#
_entry.id   AF-A0A7X5N431-F1
#
_cell.length_a   1.000
_cell.length_b   1.000
_cell.length_c   1.000
_cell.angle_alpha   90.00
_cell.angle_beta   90.00
_cell.angle_gamma   90.00
#
_symmetry.space_group_name_H-M   'P 1'
#
loop_
_entity.id
_entity.type
_entity.pdbx_description
1 polymer ?
#
loop_
_entity_poly.entity_id
_entity_poly.type
_entity_poly.pdbx_seq_one_letter_code
_entity_poly.pdbx_strand_id
1 'polypeptide(L)'
;SNAVGERVPQHRNVIEAAKRAGVELLAYTSVLHADTSTLALAPEHVATEALLRESGVPHVLLRNGWYTENYTGSIAAEVAHGAVIGSAGEGRISA
;
A
#
# COMPACT_ATOMS: atom_id res chain seq x y z
N SER A 1 -2.80 -0.06 15.47
CA SER A 1 -4.17 -0.49 15.08
C SER A 1 -4.32 -0.27 13.58
N ASN A 2 -4.66 -1.29 12.79
CA ASN A 2 -4.83 -1.23 11.33
C ASN A 2 -6.21 -0.68 10.91
N ALA A 3 -6.72 0.33 11.61
CA ALA A 3 -8.00 0.93 11.26
C ALA A 3 -7.83 1.79 10.00
N VAL A 4 -8.59 1.47 8.95
CA VAL A 4 -8.75 2.33 7.77
C VAL A 4 -9.25 3.70 8.24
N GLY A 5 -8.60 4.78 7.80
CA GLY A 5 -8.84 6.16 8.24
C GLY A 5 -7.84 6.69 9.28
N GLU A 6 -7.16 5.82 10.03
CA GLU A 6 -6.19 6.22 11.06
C GLU A 6 -4.73 6.18 10.57
N ARG A 7 -4.50 5.71 9.34
CA ARG A 7 -3.13 5.54 8.81
C ARG A 7 -2.39 6.85 8.70
N VAL A 8 -3.04 7.91 8.21
CA VAL A 8 -2.39 9.19 7.99
C VAL A 8 -1.89 9.82 9.31
N PRO A 9 -2.70 9.92 10.38
CA PRO A 9 -2.21 10.33 11.70
C PRO A 9 -1.05 9.47 12.22
N GLN A 10 -1.17 8.14 12.11
CA GLN A 10 -0.14 7.21 12.57
C GLN A 10 1.19 7.41 11.82
N HIS A 11 1.14 7.49 10.50
CA HIS A 11 2.32 7.68 9.67
C HIS A 11 2.96 9.05 9.91
N ARG A 12 2.16 10.11 10.08
CA ARG A 12 2.68 11.44 10.46
C ARG A 12 3.50 11.36 11.75
N ASN A 13 2.99 10.67 12.77
CA ASN A 13 3.69 10.54 14.05
C ASN A 13 5.05 9.83 13.89
N VAL A 14 5.10 8.79 13.06
CA VAL A 14 6.35 8.06 12.74
C VAL A 14 7.34 8.95 11.98
N ILE A 15 6.88 9.67 10.96
CA ILE A 15 7.71 10.58 10.15
C ILE A 15 8.30 11.69 11.02
N GLU A 16 7.49 12.33 11.87
CA GLU A 16 7.95 13.37 12.79
C GLU A 16 8.94 12.82 13.83
N ALA A 17 8.73 11.59 14.31
CA ALA A 17 9.69 10.94 15.21
C ALA A 17 11.02 10.65 14.51
N ALA A 18 10.99 10.15 13.28
CA ALA A 18 12.18 9.89 12.48
C ALA A 18 12.98 11.17 12.20
N LYS A 19 12.27 12.27 11.88
CA LYS A 19 12.88 13.60 11.73
C LYS A 19 13.58 14.05 13.01
N ARG A 20 12.93 13.95 14.17
CA ARG A 20 13.54 14.33 15.46
C ARG A 20 14.75 13.46 15.83
N ALA A 21 14.72 12.19 15.44
CA ALA A 21 15.79 11.25 15.70
C ALA A 21 16.98 11.38 14.72
N GLY A 22 16.85 12.19 13.66
CA GLY A 22 17.89 12.34 12.65
C GLY A 22 18.08 11.09 11.79
N VAL A 23 16.99 10.36 11.50
CA VAL A 23 17.03 9.19 10.62
C VAL A 23 17.58 9.59 9.25
N GLU A 24 18.61 8.88 8.80
CA GLU A 24 19.31 9.19 7.54
C GLU A 24 18.57 8.69 6.29
N LEU A 25 17.70 7.67 6.43
CA LEU A 25 16.86 7.17 5.34
C LEU A 25 15.60 6.45 5.86
N LEU A 26 14.44 6.79 5.29
CA LEU A 26 13.19 6.05 5.49
C LEU A 26 12.74 5.32 4.22
N ALA A 27 12.61 4.01 4.28
CA ALA A 27 11.91 3.25 3.25
C ALA A 27 10.42 3.12 3.63
N TYR A 28 9.52 3.56 2.74
CA TYR A 28 8.08 3.47 2.95
C TYR A 28 7.43 2.53 1.95
N THR A 29 6.72 1.52 2.48
CA THR A 29 5.91 0.59 1.67
C THR A 29 4.60 1.26 1.29
N SER A 30 4.57 1.75 0.05
CA SER A 30 3.40 2.35 -0.59
C SER A 30 2.66 1.30 -1.43
N VAL A 31 1.70 1.75 -2.25
CA VAL A 31 0.96 0.92 -3.21
C VAL A 31 1.38 1.23 -4.64
N LEU A 32 1.34 0.22 -5.50
CA LEU A 32 1.68 0.33 -6.92
C LEU A 32 0.86 1.44 -7.59
N HIS A 33 1.56 2.33 -8.30
CA HIS A 33 0.97 3.49 -8.98
C HIS A 33 -0.02 4.29 -8.12
N ALA A 34 0.33 4.55 -6.84
CA ALA A 34 -0.56 5.19 -5.86
C ALA A 34 -1.28 6.45 -6.37
N ASP A 35 -0.65 7.23 -7.24
CA ASP A 35 -1.18 8.46 -7.84
C ASP A 35 -2.30 8.26 -8.89
N THR A 36 -2.37 7.09 -9.53
CA THR A 36 -3.36 6.77 -10.57
C THR A 36 -4.22 5.54 -10.24
N SER A 37 -3.87 4.81 -9.18
CA SER A 37 -4.54 3.60 -8.75
C SER A 37 -5.96 3.87 -8.26
N THR A 38 -6.91 3.02 -8.66
CA THR A 38 -8.31 3.05 -8.21
C THR A 38 -8.55 2.22 -6.93
N LEU A 39 -7.49 1.64 -6.36
CA LEU A 39 -7.56 0.91 -5.09
C LEU A 39 -8.01 1.83 -3.96
N ALA A 40 -8.96 1.38 -3.14
CA ALA A 40 -9.50 2.16 -2.02
C ALA A 40 -8.45 2.59 -0.98
N LEU A 41 -7.32 1.89 -0.91
CA LEU A 41 -6.19 2.21 -0.03
C LEU A 41 -5.26 3.29 -0.60
N ALA A 42 -5.30 3.55 -1.91
CA ALA A 42 -4.39 4.46 -2.58
C ALA A 42 -4.40 5.90 -2.00
N PRO A 43 -5.56 6.50 -1.64
CA PRO A 43 -5.58 7.84 -1.05
C PRO A 43 -4.78 7.97 0.25
N GLU A 44 -4.79 6.95 1.12
CA GLU A 44 -4.01 6.96 2.37
C GLU A 44 -2.50 6.90 2.09
N HIS A 45 -2.10 6.13 1.08
CA HIS A 45 -0.72 6.05 0.63
C HIS A 45 -0.24 7.35 -0.01
N VAL A 46 -1.03 7.96 -0.90
CA VAL A 46 -0.73 9.27 -1.52
C VAL A 46 -0.54 10.35 -0.44
N ALA A 47 -1.42 10.39 0.55
CA ALA A 47 -1.30 11.32 1.67
C ALA A 47 0.01 11.10 2.45
N THR A 48 0.42 9.84 2.66
CA THR A 48 1.67 9.52 3.36
C THR A 48 2.91 9.89 2.53
N GLU A 49 2.88 9.64 1.22
CA GLU A 49 3.97 10.04 0.31
C GLU A 49 4.15 11.57 0.29
N ALA A 50 3.05 12.33 0.35
CA ALA A 50 3.11 13.78 0.48
C ALA A 50 3.77 14.21 1.81
N LEU A 51 3.43 13.55 2.93
CA LEU A 51 4.06 13.83 4.23
C LEU A 51 5.56 13.54 4.23
N LEU A 52 5.99 12.44 3.62
CA LEU A 52 7.41 12.12 3.47
C LEU A 52 8.13 13.20 2.67
N ARG A 53 7.56 13.62 1.53
CA ARG A 53 8.08 14.71 0.70
C ARG A 53 8.20 16.03 1.47
N GLU A 54 7.21 16.35 2.30
CA GLU A 54 7.18 17.59 3.09
C GLU A 54 8.08 17.56 4.33
N SER A 55 8.38 16.37 4.85
CA SER A 55 9.16 16.21 6.09
C SER A 55 10.62 16.67 5.98
N GLY A 56 11.18 16.59 4.77
CA GLY A 56 12.61 16.77 4.49
C GLY A 56 13.49 15.58 4.88
N VAL A 57 12.91 14.50 5.42
CA VAL A 57 13.64 13.26 5.71
C VAL A 57 13.96 12.54 4.39
N PRO A 58 15.22 12.15 4.12
CA PRO A 58 15.54 11.34 2.95
C PRO A 58 14.71 10.06 2.95
N HIS A 59 14.10 9.73 1.82
CA HIS A 59 13.18 8.58 1.75
C HIS A 59 13.18 7.89 0.39
N VAL A 60 12.73 6.64 0.40
CA VAL A 60 12.48 5.82 -0.80
C VAL A 60 11.06 5.26 -0.72
N LEU A 61 10.37 5.28 -1.85
CA LEU A 61 9.02 4.73 -1.99
C LEU A 61 9.09 3.33 -2.58
N LEU A 62 8.69 2.33 -1.79
CA LEU A 62 8.53 0.95 -2.22
C LEU A 62 7.05 0.73 -2.56
N ARG A 63 6.67 1.06 -3.79
CA ARG A 63 5.28 0.96 -4.27
C ARG A 63 4.93 -0.49 -4.61
N ASN A 64 4.52 -1.25 -3.59
CA ASN A 64 4.29 -2.69 -3.70
C ASN A 64 3.08 -3.01 -4.58
N GLY A 65 3.21 -4.05 -5.40
CA GLY A 65 2.09 -4.69 -6.07
C GLY A 65 1.18 -5.44 -5.11
N TRP A 66 0.16 -6.11 -5.66
CA TRP A 66 -0.71 -6.97 -4.86
C TRP A 66 0.01 -8.26 -4.52
N TYR A 67 -0.09 -8.71 -3.27
CA TYR A 67 0.53 -9.96 -2.84
C TYR A 67 -0.19 -11.17 -3.43
N THR A 68 0.57 -12.15 -3.94
CA THR A 68 0.03 -13.40 -4.48
C THR A 68 -0.77 -14.16 -3.43
N GLU A 69 -0.36 -14.07 -2.17
CA GLU A 69 -1.00 -14.67 -1.01
C GLU A 69 -2.44 -14.19 -0.81
N ASN A 70 -2.79 -12.97 -1.24
CA ASN A 70 -4.16 -12.46 -1.17
C ASN A 70 -5.14 -13.30 -2.01
N TYR A 71 -4.66 -13.99 -3.04
CA TYR A 71 -5.47 -14.92 -3.85
C TYR A 71 -5.56 -16.32 -3.24
N THR A 72 -4.65 -16.69 -2.33
CA THR A 72 -4.57 -18.07 -1.85
C THR A 72 -5.75 -18.49 -0.98
N GLY A 73 -6.43 -17.51 -0.36
CA GLY A 73 -7.60 -17.76 0.49
C GLY A 73 -8.82 -18.32 -0.25
N SER A 74 -8.93 -18.10 -1.57
CA SER A 74 -10.07 -18.56 -2.38
C SER A 74 -9.79 -19.82 -3.20
N ILE A 75 -8.55 -20.31 -3.25
CA ILE A 75 -8.14 -21.43 -4.13
C ILE A 75 -9.06 -22.65 -4.03
N ALA A 76 -9.41 -23.08 -2.81
CA ALA A 76 -10.25 -24.26 -2.62
C ALA A 76 -11.64 -24.10 -3.26
N ALA A 77 -12.24 -22.91 -3.15
CA ALA A 77 -13.51 -22.61 -3.77
C ALA A 77 -13.37 -22.48 -5.30
N GLU A 78 -12.31 -21.84 -5.79
CA GLU A 78 -12.07 -21.66 -7.23
C GLU A 78 -11.88 -23.00 -7.94
N VAL A 79 -11.15 -23.94 -7.33
CA VAL A 79 -10.98 -25.31 -7.83
C VAL A 79 -12.33 -26.06 -7.83
N ALA A 80 -13.10 -25.95 -6.75
CA ALA A 80 -14.40 -26.63 -6.64
C ALA A 80 -15.43 -26.13 -7.66
N HIS A 81 -15.39 -24.84 -8.01
CA HIS A 81 -16.35 -24.23 -8.94
C HIS A 81 -15.79 -24.08 -10.36
N GLY A 82 -14.51 -24.41 -10.58
CA GLY A 82 -13.85 -24.32 -11.89
C GLY A 82 -13.67 -22.89 -12.43
N ALA A 83 -13.67 -21.88 -11.56
CA ALA A 83 -13.59 -20.47 -11.96
C ALA A 83 -12.97 -19.58 -10.87
N VAL A 84 -12.18 -18.59 -11.29
CA VAL A 84 -11.74 -17.47 -10.46
C VAL A 84 -12.78 -16.36 -10.56
N ILE A 85 -13.53 -16.13 -9.48
CA ILE A 85 -14.65 -15.19 -9.48
C ILE A 85 -14.13 -13.77 -9.15
N GLY A 86 -14.48 -12.79 -9.98
CA GLY A 86 -14.13 -11.39 -9.74
C GLY A 86 -14.69 -10.45 -10.79
N SER A 87 -14.37 -9.15 -10.65
CA SER A 87 -14.82 -8.07 -11.54
C SER A 87 -13.67 -7.45 -12.34
N ALA A 88 -12.60 -8.22 -12.61
CA ALA A 88 -11.41 -7.74 -13.30
C ALA A 88 -11.57 -7.67 -14.85
N GLY A 89 -12.66 -8.23 -15.40
CA GLY A 89 -12.82 -8.37 -16.84
C GLY A 89 -11.67 -9.19 -17.44
N GLU A 90 -11.00 -8.66 -18.46
CA GLU A 90 -9.81 -9.25 -19.10
C GLU A 90 -8.49 -8.91 -18.37
N GLY A 91 -8.56 -8.23 -17.22
CA GLY A 91 -7.42 -7.89 -16.40
C GLY A 91 -6.67 -9.15 -15.93
N ARG A 92 -5.36 -9.21 -16.21
CA ARG A 92 -4.50 -10.33 -15.81
C ARG A 92 -3.86 -10.08 -14.45
N ILE A 93 -3.65 -11.15 -13.69
CA ILE A 93 -2.85 -11.13 -12.47
C ILE A 93 -1.38 -11.12 -12.88
N SER A 94 -0.62 -10.14 -12.38
CA SER A 94 0.84 -10.15 -12.43
C SER A 94 1.36 -10.83 -11.16
N ALA A 95 2.15 -11.90 -11.32
CA ALA A 95 2.78 -12.63 -10.23
C ALA A 95 4.28 -12.75 -10.49
#